data_AF-A0A090SYW5-F1
#
_entry.id   AF-A0A090SYW5-F1
#
_cell.length_a   1.000
_cell.length_b   1.000
_cell.length_c   1.000
_cell.angle_alpha   90.00
_cell.angle_beta   90.00
_cell.angle_gamma   90.00
#
_symmetry.space_group_name_H-M   'P 1'
#
loop_
_entity.id
_entity.type
_entity.pdbx_description
1 polymer ?
#
loop_
_entity_poly.entity_id
_entity_poly.type
_entity_poly.pdbx_seq_one_letter_code
_entity_poly.pdbx_strand_id
1 'polypeptide(L)'
;MLIDQDQERLGALTNQLASERLVLDATVYDSEGVKVAASDAAKTVRDVLGLDTPLSTASIGRQQLVEPIINDHTIIGFVRITFETGKVTAISDHHYRKSDRFMYMMILMSFLCGLLLMVLLRKQPKNKGENLLLKQP
;
A
#
# COMPACT_ATOMS: atom_id res chain seq x y z
N MET A 1 -3.57 36.60 -7.36
CA MET A 1 -2.74 35.46 -7.80
C MET A 1 -3.53 34.42 -8.60
N LEU A 2 -4.51 33.68 -8.06
CA LEU A 2 -5.50 32.97 -8.91
C LEU A 2 -6.47 33.93 -9.60
N ILE A 3 -6.86 34.99 -8.88
CA ILE A 3 -7.77 36.04 -9.36
C ILE A 3 -7.16 36.84 -10.53
N ASP A 4 -5.83 36.99 -10.54
CA ASP A 4 -5.10 37.73 -11.58
C ASP A 4 -4.64 36.81 -12.73
N GLN A 5 -4.96 35.50 -12.67
CA GLN A 5 -4.53 34.48 -13.63
C GLN A 5 -3.03 34.53 -13.98
N ASP A 6 -2.18 34.75 -12.97
CA ASP A 6 -0.73 34.80 -13.14
C ASP A 6 -0.15 33.37 -13.27
N GLN A 7 -0.38 32.76 -14.43
CA GLN A 7 -0.02 31.37 -14.72
C GLN A 7 1.47 31.10 -14.55
N GLU A 8 2.33 32.07 -14.86
CA GLU A 8 3.78 31.94 -14.75
C GLU A 8 4.19 31.78 -13.28
N ARG A 9 3.66 32.65 -12.40
CA ARG A 9 3.95 32.59 -10.97
C ARG A 9 3.31 31.39 -10.29
N LEU A 10 2.09 31.00 -10.69
CA LEU A 10 1.48 29.75 -10.21
C LEU A 10 2.27 28.53 -10.65
N GLY A 11 2.76 28.50 -11.89
CA GLY A 11 3.65 27.47 -12.42
C GLY A 11 4.91 27.34 -11.57
N ALA A 12 5.58 28.46 -11.29
CA ALA A 12 6.76 28.49 -10.42
C ALA A 12 6.48 27.93 -9.01
N LEU A 13 5.34 28.28 -8.40
CA LEU A 13 4.96 27.71 -7.10
C LEU A 13 4.68 26.21 -7.18
N THR A 14 3.99 25.73 -8.23
CA THR A 14 3.74 24.30 -8.39
C THR A 14 5.04 23.51 -8.60
N ASN A 15 6.01 24.09 -9.31
CA ASN A 15 7.35 23.51 -9.48
C ASN A 15 8.13 23.51 -8.16
N GLN A 16 8.04 24.58 -7.37
CA GLN A 16 8.64 24.61 -6.03
C GLN A 16 8.04 23.53 -5.12
N LEU A 17 6.71 23.35 -5.13
CA LEU A 17 6.05 22.31 -4.35
C LEU A 17 6.45 20.90 -4.81
N ALA A 18 6.60 20.69 -6.12
CA ALA A 18 7.09 19.43 -6.69
C ALA A 18 8.59 19.17 -6.44
N SER A 19 9.35 20.16 -5.97
CA SER A 19 10.75 19.96 -5.58
C SER A 19 10.91 19.25 -4.22
N GLU A 20 9.83 19.15 -3.45
CA GLU A 20 9.82 18.47 -2.16
C GLU A 20 9.92 16.95 -2.32
N ARG A 21 10.69 16.30 -1.43
CA ARG A 21 11.08 14.88 -1.56
C ARG A 21 9.94 13.89 -1.76
N LEU A 22 8.78 14.14 -1.14
CA LEU A 22 7.63 13.23 -1.15
C LEU A 22 6.56 13.63 -2.17
N VAL A 23 6.68 14.82 -2.75
CA VAL A 23 5.73 15.34 -3.73
C VAL A 23 6.18 14.88 -5.11
N LEU A 24 5.32 14.14 -5.79
CA LEU A 24 5.51 13.72 -7.17
C LEU A 24 5.14 14.84 -8.14
N ASP A 25 3.98 15.47 -7.92
CA ASP A 25 3.52 16.61 -8.70
C ASP A 25 2.55 17.49 -7.93
N ALA A 26 2.36 18.70 -8.45
CA ALA A 26 1.35 19.64 -7.99
C ALA A 26 0.57 20.20 -9.18
N THR A 27 -0.73 20.42 -9.00
CA THR A 27 -1.61 20.98 -10.03
C THR A 27 -2.64 21.89 -9.37
N VAL A 28 -2.85 23.07 -9.94
CA VAL A 28 -3.88 24.01 -9.50
C VAL A 28 -5.00 24.03 -10.53
N TYR A 29 -6.22 23.98 -10.02
CA TYR A 29 -7.46 24.08 -10.77
C TYR A 29 -8.23 25.32 -10.32
N ASP A 30 -9.01 25.90 -11.22
CA ASP A 30 -10.01 26.91 -10.85
C ASP A 30 -11.25 26.29 -10.19
N SER A 31 -12.25 27.12 -9.87
CA SER A 31 -13.50 26.68 -9.25
C SER A 31 -14.35 25.76 -10.14
N GLU A 32 -14.12 25.76 -11.45
CA GLU A 32 -14.81 24.89 -12.42
C GLU A 32 -14.06 23.58 -12.66
N GLY A 33 -12.87 23.42 -12.07
CA GLY A 33 -12.01 22.24 -12.23
C GLY A 33 -11.12 22.30 -13.48
N VAL A 34 -10.99 23.46 -14.13
CA VAL A 34 -10.07 23.67 -15.24
C VAL A 34 -8.66 23.86 -14.70
N LYS A 35 -7.70 23.14 -15.28
CA LYS A 35 -6.29 23.23 -14.90
C LYS A 35 -5.74 24.61 -15.28
N VAL A 36 -5.31 25.38 -14.29
CA VAL A 36 -4.74 26.73 -14.49
C VAL A 36 -3.21 26.73 -14.45
N ALA A 37 -2.60 25.83 -13.67
CA ALA A 37 -1.15 25.67 -13.57
C ALA A 37 -0.78 24.26 -13.11
N ALA A 38 0.39 23.79 -13.48
CA ALA A 38 0.90 22.50 -13.05
C ALA A 38 2.43 22.50 -13.04
N SER A 39 3.01 21.63 -12.21
CA SER A 39 4.45 21.38 -12.26
C SER A 39 4.86 20.73 -13.58
N ASP A 40 6.11 20.91 -14.00
CA ASP A 40 6.63 20.44 -15.29
C ASP A 40 6.48 18.92 -15.48
N ALA A 41 6.60 18.16 -14.39
CA ALA A 41 6.45 16.70 -14.39
C ALA A 41 5.02 16.22 -14.07
N ALA A 42 4.03 17.12 -14.04
CA ALA A 42 2.67 16.78 -13.64
C ALA A 42 2.01 15.79 -14.60
N LYS A 43 1.39 14.76 -14.03
CA LYS A 43 0.66 13.74 -14.79
C LYS A 43 -0.83 14.00 -14.77
N THR A 44 -1.52 13.46 -15.78
CA THR A 44 -2.98 13.53 -15.80
C THR A 44 -3.56 12.69 -14.65
N VAL A 45 -4.78 13.02 -14.22
CA VAL A 45 -5.49 12.25 -13.18
C VAL A 45 -5.58 10.76 -13.57
N ARG A 46 -5.82 10.47 -14.85
CA ARG A 46 -5.94 9.10 -15.36
C ARG A 46 -4.63 8.33 -15.29
N ASP A 47 -3.51 8.99 -15.62
CA ASP A 47 -2.17 8.41 -15.51
C ASP A 47 -1.79 8.12 -14.05
N VAL A 48 -2.08 9.06 -13.14
CA VAL A 48 -1.80 8.89 -11.70
C VAL A 48 -2.63 7.76 -11.12
N LEU A 49 -3.89 7.63 -11.53
CA LEU A 49 -4.79 6.55 -11.13
C LEU A 49 -4.55 5.23 -11.88
N GLY A 50 -3.65 5.21 -12.87
CA GLY A 50 -3.36 4.03 -13.67
C GLY A 50 -4.56 3.52 -14.48
N LEU A 51 -5.53 4.39 -14.79
CA LEU A 51 -6.72 4.03 -15.58
C LEU A 51 -6.37 3.70 -17.04
N ASP A 52 -5.26 4.26 -17.53
CA ASP A 52 -4.78 4.06 -18.89
C ASP A 52 -3.71 2.95 -18.96
N THR A 53 -3.42 2.26 -17.84
CA THR A 53 -2.48 1.13 -17.78
C THR A 53 -3.20 -0.19 -17.47
N PRO A 54 -2.88 -1.31 -18.16
CA PRO A 54 -3.61 -2.58 -18.04
C PRO A 54 -3.70 -3.17 -16.62
N LEU A 55 -2.74 -2.83 -15.75
CA LEU A 55 -2.60 -3.37 -14.40
C LEU A 55 -2.76 -2.31 -13.30
N SER A 56 -3.13 -1.08 -13.65
CA SER A 56 -3.21 0.09 -12.74
C SER A 56 -1.96 0.27 -11.86
N THR A 57 -0.82 -0.28 -12.27
CA THR A 57 0.43 -0.29 -11.48
C THR A 57 0.95 1.12 -11.23
N ALA A 58 0.57 2.06 -12.10
CA ALA A 58 0.87 3.48 -11.92
C ALA A 58 0.19 4.09 -10.67
N SER A 59 -0.92 3.54 -10.16
CA SER A 59 -1.57 4.07 -8.95
C SER A 59 -0.93 3.57 -7.65
N ILE A 60 -0.17 2.46 -7.71
CA ILE A 60 0.38 1.82 -6.53
C ILE A 60 1.39 2.73 -5.85
N GLY A 61 1.17 3.00 -4.56
CA GLY A 61 2.04 3.87 -3.79
C GLY A 61 1.94 5.34 -4.21
N ARG A 62 0.85 5.77 -4.84
CA ARG A 62 0.55 7.18 -5.05
C ARG A 62 -0.67 7.58 -4.23
N GLN A 63 -0.59 8.73 -3.58
CA GLN A 63 -1.71 9.30 -2.85
C GLN A 63 -1.96 10.72 -3.34
N GLN A 64 -3.20 11.04 -3.69
CA GLN A 64 -3.60 12.39 -4.10
C GLN A 64 -4.29 13.08 -2.92
N LEU A 65 -3.87 14.30 -2.63
CA LEU A 65 -4.53 15.21 -1.71
C LEU A 65 -5.07 16.39 -2.51
N VAL A 66 -6.35 16.71 -2.34
CA VAL A 66 -7.00 17.85 -3.00
C VAL A 66 -7.52 18.77 -1.91
N GLU A 67 -7.03 20.00 -1.89
CA GLU A 67 -7.43 21.02 -0.92
C GLU A 67 -8.06 22.22 -1.65
N PRO A 68 -9.13 22.81 -1.11
CA PRO A 68 -9.72 24.02 -1.67
C PRO A 68 -8.84 25.24 -1.41
N ILE A 69 -8.81 26.15 -2.38
CA ILE A 69 -8.20 27.47 -2.24
C ILE A 69 -9.31 28.45 -1.90
N ILE A 70 -9.24 29.04 -0.71
CA ILE A 70 -10.29 29.91 -0.16
C ILE A 70 -9.81 31.36 -0.18
N ASN A 71 -10.65 32.26 -0.69
CA ASN A 71 -10.49 33.70 -0.55
C ASN A 71 -11.81 34.30 -0.04
N ASP A 72 -11.76 35.10 1.02
CA ASP A 72 -12.95 35.75 1.62
C ASP A 72 -14.15 34.79 1.82
N HIS A 73 -13.90 33.61 2.39
CA HIS A 73 -14.89 32.54 2.60
C HIS A 73 -15.50 31.93 1.32
N THR A 74 -14.96 32.25 0.15
CA THR A 74 -15.37 31.69 -1.14
C THR A 74 -14.27 30.79 -1.69
N ILE A 75 -14.65 29.62 -2.21
CA ILE A 75 -13.71 28.72 -2.89
C ILE A 75 -13.45 29.27 -4.28
N ILE A 76 -12.19 29.59 -4.57
CA ILE A 76 -11.75 30.15 -5.86
C ILE A 76 -11.00 29.12 -6.73
N GLY A 77 -10.75 27.93 -6.19
CA GLY A 77 -10.09 26.84 -6.91
C GLY A 77 -9.67 25.70 -6.00
N PHE A 78 -8.85 24.80 -6.54
CA PHE A 78 -8.36 23.62 -5.85
C PHE A 78 -6.89 23.40 -6.14
N VAL A 79 -6.13 22.95 -5.15
CA VAL A 79 -4.77 22.44 -5.34
C VAL A 79 -4.77 20.94 -5.14
N ARG A 80 -4.23 20.22 -6.12
CA ARG A 80 -3.96 18.79 -6.05
C ARG A 80 -2.47 18.57 -5.87
N ILE A 81 -2.12 17.77 -4.88
CA ILE A 81 -0.75 17.32 -4.63
C ILE A 81 -0.75 15.81 -4.71
N THR A 82 0.11 15.26 -5.56
CA THR A 82 0.33 13.82 -5.64
C THR A 82 1.59 13.46 -4.86
N PHE A 83 1.48 12.55 -3.91
CA PHE A 83 2.60 12.03 -3.13
C PHE A 83 3.04 10.66 -3.62
N GLU A 84 4.36 10.41 -3.65
CA GLU A 84 4.94 9.10 -3.96
C GLU A 84 5.25 8.32 -2.68
N THR A 85 4.21 7.77 -2.05
CA THR A 85 4.32 6.87 -0.87
C THR A 85 4.97 5.52 -1.21
N GLY A 86 4.97 5.12 -2.49
CA GLY A 86 5.52 3.86 -2.98
C GLY A 86 7.01 3.68 -2.70
N LYS A 87 7.78 4.75 -2.62
CA LYS A 87 9.21 4.68 -2.23
C LYS A 87 9.41 4.36 -0.76
N VAL A 88 8.48 4.72 0.12
CA VAL A 88 8.55 4.39 1.56
C VAL A 88 7.90 3.04 1.87
N THR A 89 6.85 2.64 1.14
CA THR A 89 6.25 1.31 1.30
C THR A 89 6.96 0.21 0.54
N ALA A 90 7.60 0.43 -0.62
CA ALA A 90 8.37 -0.62 -1.32
C ALA A 90 9.64 -1.03 -0.56
N ILE A 91 10.21 -0.15 0.27
CA ILE A 91 11.27 -0.50 1.22
C ILE A 91 10.72 -1.44 2.32
N SER A 92 9.43 -1.31 2.67
CA SER A 92 8.76 -2.19 3.63
C SER A 92 8.25 -3.49 3.00
N ASP A 93 7.73 -3.44 1.77
CA ASP A 93 7.05 -4.54 1.08
C ASP A 93 8.02 -5.49 0.37
N HIS A 94 9.30 -5.11 0.24
CA HIS A 94 10.37 -6.04 -0.17
C HIS A 94 10.54 -7.20 0.85
N HIS A 95 10.03 -7.08 2.08
CA HIS A 95 9.99 -8.19 3.02
C HIS A 95 8.90 -9.23 2.71
N TYR A 96 7.86 -8.90 1.94
CA TYR A 96 6.75 -9.82 1.74
C TYR A 96 7.04 -10.89 0.68
N ARG A 97 7.83 -10.56 -0.34
CA ARG A 97 8.18 -11.53 -1.41
C ARG A 97 9.19 -12.60 -0.97
N LYS A 98 9.83 -12.44 0.20
CA LYS A 98 10.60 -13.52 0.87
C LYS A 98 9.75 -14.38 1.82
N SER A 99 8.49 -14.03 2.06
CA SER A 99 7.61 -14.72 3.01
C SER A 99 6.95 -15.98 2.44
N ASP A 100 6.71 -16.05 1.12
CA ASP A 100 6.02 -17.20 0.51
C ASP A 100 6.73 -18.54 0.78
N ARG A 101 8.07 -18.55 0.72
CA ARG A 101 8.87 -19.74 1.02
C ARG A 101 8.79 -20.16 2.49
N PHE A 102 8.64 -19.20 3.41
CA PHE A 102 8.45 -19.49 4.83
C PHE A 102 7.03 -20.01 5.12
N MET A 103 6.01 -19.50 4.42
CA MET A 103 4.65 -20.04 4.50
C MET A 103 4.62 -21.52 4.12
N TYR A 104 5.25 -21.92 3.01
CA TYR A 104 5.32 -23.33 2.61
C TYR A 104 6.10 -24.19 3.62
N MET A 105 7.20 -23.69 4.20
CA MET A 105 7.94 -24.37 5.26
C MET A 105 7.11 -24.57 6.53
N MET A 106 6.30 -23.58 6.92
CA MET A 106 5.48 -23.63 8.13
C MET A 106 4.35 -24.65 8.01
N ILE A 107 3.70 -24.72 6.84
CA ILE A 107 2.69 -25.74 6.52
C ILE A 107 3.32 -27.13 6.50
N LEU A 108 4.48 -27.28 5.85
CA LEU A 108 5.20 -28.55 5.79
C LEU A 108 5.61 -29.05 7.18
N MET A 109 6.15 -28.16 8.03
CA MET A 109 6.52 -28.50 9.41
C MET A 109 5.32 -28.86 10.28
N SER A 110 4.20 -28.15 10.14
CA SER A 110 2.95 -28.50 10.83
C SER A 110 2.49 -29.91 10.46
N PHE A 111 2.56 -30.25 9.17
CA PHE A 111 2.21 -31.58 8.67
C PHE A 111 3.13 -32.68 9.21
N LEU A 112 4.45 -32.45 9.19
CA LEU A 112 5.45 -33.37 9.75
C LEU A 112 5.25 -33.62 11.25
N CYS A 113 4.99 -32.56 12.03
CA CYS A 113 4.68 -32.69 13.46
C CYS A 113 3.41 -33.51 13.70
N GLY A 114 2.35 -33.31 12.90
CA GLY A 114 1.12 -34.09 12.99
C GLY A 114 1.35 -35.58 12.71
N LEU A 115 2.12 -35.91 11.66
CA LEU A 115 2.53 -37.29 11.37
C LEU A 115 3.35 -37.91 12.49
N LEU A 116 4.29 -37.16 13.05
CA LEU A 116 5.15 -37.62 14.15
C LEU A 116 4.32 -37.94 15.40
N LEU A 117 3.38 -37.07 15.78
CA LEU A 117 2.44 -37.32 16.88
C LEU A 117 1.59 -38.57 16.62
N MET A 118 1.08 -38.75 15.41
CA MET A 118 0.29 -39.94 15.04
C MET A 118 1.11 -41.22 15.20
N VAL A 119 2.38 -41.22 14.78
CA VAL A 119 3.28 -42.37 14.93
C VAL A 119 3.59 -42.64 16.41
N LEU A 120 3.84 -41.60 17.21
CA LEU A 120 4.11 -41.76 18.65
C LEU A 120 2.90 -42.32 19.40
N LEU A 121 1.69 -41.80 19.15
CA LEU A 121 0.47 -42.29 19.77
C LEU A 121 0.15 -43.73 19.37
N ARG A 122 0.38 -44.09 18.10
CA ARG A 122 0.18 -45.47 17.62
C ARG A 122 1.21 -46.45 18.18
N LYS A 123 2.39 -45.97 18.57
CA LYS A 123 3.47 -46.77 19.16
C LYS A 123 3.34 -46.99 20.66
N GLN A 124 2.35 -46.40 21.35
CA GLN A 124 2.10 -46.79 22.74
C GLN A 124 1.57 -48.24 22.75
N PRO A 125 2.32 -49.20 23.31
CA PRO A 125 1.82 -50.56 23.46
C PRO A 125 0.60 -50.48 24.38
N LYS A 126 -0.51 -51.05 23.92
CA LYS A 126 -1.69 -51.29 24.74
C LYS A 126 -1.24 -52.20 25.89
N ASN A 127 -0.84 -51.62 27.01
CA ASN A 127 -0.46 -52.37 28.20
C ASN A 127 -1.70 -53.16 28.58
N LYS A 128 -1.72 -54.44 28.20
CA LYS A 128 -2.69 -55.41 28.72
C LYS A 128 -2.42 -55.43 30.21
N GLY A 129 -3.25 -54.69 30.96
CA GLY A 129 -3.31 -54.84 32.40
C GLY A 129 -3.63 -56.29 32.68
N GLU A 130 -2.61 -57.08 32.98
CA GLU A 130 -2.80 -58.40 33.54
C GLU A 130 -3.54 -58.20 34.86
N ASN A 131 -4.79 -58.62 34.90
CA ASN A 131 -5.62 -58.56 36.10
C ASN A 131 -5.04 -59.55 37.12
N LEU A 132 -4.13 -59.05 37.96
CA LEU A 132 -3.49 -59.76 39.07
C LEU A 132 -4.47 -60.20 40.18
N LEU A 133 -5.78 -59.94 40.01
CA LEU A 133 -6.83 -60.32 40.95
C LEU A 133 -7.41 -61.73 40.71
N LEU A 134 -7.01 -62.43 39.65
CA LEU A 134 -7.48 -63.81 39.37
C LEU A 134 -6.50 -64.90 39.85
N LYS A 135 -5.49 -64.55 40.64
CA LYS A 135 -4.59 -65.53 41.25
C LYS A 135 -4.84 -65.60 42.75
N GLN A 136 -5.85 -66.37 43.12
CA GLN A 136 -5.94 -66.94 44.47
C GLN A 136 -5.87 -68.47 44.35
N PRO A 137 -5.23 -69.14 45.32
CA PRO A 137 -5.03 -70.60 45.30
C PRO A 137 -6.33 -71.38 45.43
#